data_AF-A0A947P7C8-F1
#
_entry.id   AF-A0A947P7C8-F1
#
_cell.length_a   1.000
_cell.length_b   1.000
_cell.length_c   1.000
_cell.angle_alpha   90.00
_cell.angle_beta   90.00
_cell.angle_gamma   90.00
#
_symmetry.space_group_name_H-M   'P 1'
#
loop_
_entity.id
_entity.type
_entity.pdbx_description
1 polymer ?
#
loop_
_entity_poly.entity_id
_entity_poly.type
_entity_poly.pdbx_seq_one_letter_code
_entity_poly.pdbx_strand_id
1 'polypeptide(L)'
;MGKVSDNIKTSTKVEYSSDFEVKYSNFAQFTITDKDMAIDIGIRHIHDGIEDVSIFERLMLSPQHAKIFCSKMQGLINHFEENIGAIPTELKKK
;
A
#
# COMPACT_ATOMS: atom_id res chain seq x y z
N MET A 1 6.57 32.06 -32.84
CA MET A 1 6.65 30.65 -33.29
C MET A 1 7.95 30.07 -32.75
N GLY A 2 7.85 29.05 -31.90
CA GLY A 2 8.96 28.33 -31.31
C GLY A 2 8.40 27.18 -30.48
N LYS A 3 8.02 26.10 -31.17
CA LYS A 3 7.53 24.83 -30.60
C LYS A 3 8.71 23.88 -30.39
N VAL A 4 8.48 22.90 -29.49
CA VAL A 4 9.19 21.63 -29.24
C VAL A 4 10.41 21.80 -28.34
N SER A 5 10.52 21.14 -27.18
CA SER A 5 10.74 19.69 -26.97
C SER A 5 10.74 19.46 -25.44
N ASP A 6 10.48 18.31 -24.83
CA ASP A 6 9.94 17.01 -25.18
C ASP A 6 9.34 16.51 -23.86
N ASN A 7 8.22 15.78 -23.91
CA ASN A 7 7.74 15.04 -22.75
C ASN A 7 8.78 13.94 -22.44
N ILE A 8 9.77 14.25 -21.59
CA ILE A 8 10.70 13.26 -21.06
C ILE A 8 9.88 12.28 -20.23
N LYS A 9 9.45 11.18 -20.85
CA LYS A 9 8.97 9.99 -20.14
C LYS A 9 10.20 9.39 -19.46
N THR A 10 10.48 9.83 -18.24
CA THR A 10 11.39 9.13 -17.35
C THR A 10 10.83 7.73 -17.10
N SER A 11 11.37 6.72 -17.77
CA SER A 11 11.10 5.33 -17.44
C SER A 11 11.94 5.00 -16.20
N THR A 12 11.33 5.07 -15.02
CA THR A 12 11.97 4.55 -13.81
C THR A 12 12.05 3.04 -13.93
N LYS A 13 13.25 2.50 -14.15
CA LYS A 13 13.49 1.06 -14.06
C LYS A 13 13.56 0.71 -12.58
N VAL A 14 12.58 -0.04 -12.09
CA VAL A 14 12.59 -0.58 -10.74
C VAL A 14 13.46 -1.83 -10.74
N GLU A 15 14.58 -1.79 -10.04
CA GLU A 15 15.46 -2.94 -9.85
C GLU A 15 15.26 -3.47 -8.44
N TYR A 16 14.83 -4.73 -8.32
CA TYR A 16 14.74 -5.42 -7.04
C TYR A 16 16.06 -6.15 -6.79
N SER A 17 16.55 -6.09 -5.56
CA SER A 17 17.71 -6.89 -5.14
C SER A 17 17.42 -8.39 -5.34
N SER A 18 18.44 -9.18 -5.67
CA SER A 18 18.34 -10.64 -5.64
C SER A 18 17.95 -11.17 -4.26
N ASP A 19 18.24 -10.39 -3.23
CA ASP A 19 18.04 -10.73 -1.83
C ASP A 19 16.75 -10.10 -1.27
N PHE A 20 15.83 -9.70 -2.15
CA PHE A 20 14.57 -9.08 -1.75
C PHE A 20 13.69 -10.11 -1.04
N GLU A 21 13.73 -10.09 0.30
CA GLU A 21 12.94 -10.98 1.15
C GLU A 21 11.45 -10.64 1.04
N VAL A 22 10.65 -11.58 0.55
CA VAL A 22 9.20 -11.47 0.56
C VAL A 22 8.72 -11.69 1.99
N LYS A 23 8.33 -10.59 2.65
CA LYS A 23 7.72 -10.66 3.98
C LYS A 23 6.22 -10.78 3.86
N TYR A 24 5.67 -11.81 4.49
CA TYR A 24 4.23 -11.92 4.68
C TYR A 24 3.79 -10.97 5.81
N SER A 25 2.67 -10.28 5.59
CA SER A 25 2.02 -9.43 6.58
C SER A 25 0.54 -9.79 6.66
N ASN A 26 0.03 -9.92 7.89
CA ASN A 26 -1.40 -10.07 8.19
C ASN A 26 -1.95 -8.86 8.95
N PHE A 27 -1.19 -7.76 9.06
CA PHE A 27 -1.58 -6.55 9.75
C PHE A 27 -1.11 -5.32 8.97
N ALA A 28 -2.07 -4.45 8.67
CA ALA A 28 -1.79 -3.12 8.15
C ALA A 28 -2.64 -2.08 8.90
N GLN A 29 -2.01 -1.00 9.36
CA GLN A 29 -2.69 0.10 10.02
C GLN A 29 -2.39 1.42 9.30
N PHE A 30 -3.45 2.17 9.03
CA PHE A 30 -3.39 3.46 8.35
C PHE A 30 -3.70 4.54 9.39
N THR A 31 -2.74 5.43 9.63
CA THR A 31 -2.89 6.57 10.55
C THR A 31 -2.69 7.85 9.76
N ILE A 32 -3.64 8.77 9.82
CA ILE A 32 -3.57 10.04 9.10
C ILE A 32 -3.67 11.23 10.05
N THR A 33 -2.82 12.22 9.84
CA THR A 33 -2.82 13.52 10.51
C THR A 33 -2.98 14.64 9.47
N ASP A 34 -3.03 15.88 9.93
CA ASP A 34 -2.99 17.05 9.04
C ASP A 34 -1.64 17.24 8.33
N LYS A 35 -0.58 16.59 8.83
CA LYS A 35 0.80 16.73 8.35
C LYS A 35 1.30 15.55 7.54
N ASP A 36 0.80 14.35 7.81
CA ASP A 36 1.29 13.12 7.21
C ASP A 36 0.28 11.97 7.30
N MET A 37 0.59 10.90 6.58
CA MET A 37 -0.04 9.61 6.71
C MET A 37 1.04 8.55 6.93
N ALA A 38 0.86 7.74 7.96
CA ALA A 38 1.67 6.57 8.26
C ALA A 38 0.91 5.29 7.84
N ILE A 39 1.64 4.36 7.24
CA ILE A 39 1.17 2.99 7.00
C ILE A 39 2.12 2.05 7.72
N ASP A 40 1.61 1.39 8.75
CA ASP A 40 2.32 0.37 9.51
C ASP A 40 2.01 -1.00 8.95
N ILE A 41 3.05 -1.77 8.63
CA ILE A 41 2.94 -3.13 8.11
C ILE A 41 3.68 -4.06 9.07
N GLY A 42 2.98 -5.11 9.49
CA GLY A 42 3.50 -5.99 10.52
C GLY A 42 2.89 -7.38 10.53
N ILE A 43 3.24 -8.14 11.57
CA ILE A 43 2.64 -9.42 11.89
C ILE A 43 1.88 -9.27 13.20
N ARG A 44 0.57 -9.51 13.16
CA ARG A 44 -0.27 -9.67 14.35
C ARG A 44 -0.16 -11.09 14.86
N HIS A 45 0.19 -11.20 16.13
CA HIS A 45 0.29 -12.42 16.91
C HIS A 45 -0.84 -12.47 17.94
N ILE A 46 -1.38 -13.66 18.18
CA ILE A 46 -2.38 -13.90 19.24
C ILE A 46 -1.79 -14.99 20.14
N HIS A 47 -1.42 -14.61 21.36
CA HIS A 47 -0.81 -15.50 22.36
C HIS A 47 -1.66 -15.45 23.63
N ASP A 48 -2.24 -16.58 24.03
CA ASP A 48 -3.06 -16.71 25.25
C ASP A 48 -4.19 -15.65 25.37
N GLY A 49 -4.78 -15.28 24.23
CA GLY A 49 -5.83 -14.25 24.16
C GLY A 49 -5.32 -12.81 24.23
N ILE A 50 -4.01 -12.60 24.35
CA ILE A 50 -3.36 -11.30 24.26
C ILE A 50 -2.95 -11.08 22.80
N GLU A 51 -3.32 -9.93 22.26
CA GLU A 51 -2.96 -9.53 20.91
C GLU A 51 -1.69 -8.68 20.96
N ASP A 52 -0.70 -9.06 20.17
CA ASP A 52 0.54 -8.30 19.98
C ASP A 52 0.80 -8.09 18.49
N VAL A 53 1.45 -6.99 18.13
CA VAL A 53 1.74 -6.65 16.73
C VAL A 53 3.21 -6.25 16.60
N SER A 54 3.94 -7.05 15.83
CA SER A 54 5.32 -6.75 15.44
C SER A 54 5.34 -5.97 14.12
N ILE A 55 5.53 -4.65 14.20
CA ILE A 55 5.72 -3.80 13.01
C ILE A 55 7.16 -3.93 12.51
N PHE A 56 7.32 -4.32 11.25
CA PHE A 56 8.65 -4.44 10.63
C PHE A 56 8.88 -3.40 9.52
N GLU A 57 7.84 -2.71 9.07
CA GLU A 57 7.92 -1.67 8.04
C GLU A 57 6.94 -0.54 8.35
N ARG A 58 7.38 0.72 8.16
CA ARG A 58 6.53 1.92 8.25
C ARG A 58 6.77 2.82 7.05
N LEU A 59 5.71 3.11 6.30
CA LEU A 59 5.73 4.08 5.22
C LEU A 59 5.21 5.42 5.73
N MET A 60 5.96 6.50 5.48
CA MET A 60 5.54 7.87 5.80
C MET A 60 5.29 8.65 4.51
N LEU A 61 4.10 9.24 4.39
CA LEU A 61 3.67 9.99 3.22
C LEU A 61 3.23 11.39 3.63
N SER A 62 3.58 12.40 2.83
CA SER A 62 2.90 13.70 2.96
C SER A 62 1.44 13.58 2.48
N PRO A 63 0.54 14.52 2.82
CA PRO A 63 -0.87 14.42 2.46
C PRO A 63 -1.11 14.34 0.95
N GLN A 64 -0.29 15.02 0.14
CA GLN A 64 -0.37 14.95 -1.33
C GLN A 64 0.03 13.55 -1.84
N HIS A 65 1.09 12.96 -1.29
CA HIS A 65 1.52 11.61 -1.66
C HIS A 65 0.53 10.55 -1.18
N ALA A 66 -0.02 10.71 0.03
CA ALA A 66 -1.08 9.86 0.57
C ALA A 66 -2.30 9.82 -0.37
N LYS A 67 -2.76 10.99 -0.85
CA LYS A 67 -3.85 11.09 -1.81
C LYS A 67 -3.57 10.31 -3.10
N ILE A 68 -2.37 10.46 -3.67
CA ILE A 68 -1.97 9.75 -4.89
C ILE A 68 -1.88 8.24 -4.64
N PHE A 69 -1.30 7.84 -3.51
CA PHE A 69 -1.17 6.44 -3.11
C PHE A 69 -2.53 5.77 -2.98
N CYS A 70 -3.47 6.35 -2.22
CA CYS A 70 -4.81 5.79 -2.03
C CYS A 70 -5.59 5.70 -3.35
N SER A 71 -5.44 6.70 -4.23
CA SER A 71 -6.06 6.66 -5.56
C SER A 71 -5.54 5.50 -6.41
N LYS A 72 -4.22 5.26 -6.41
CA LYS A 72 -3.63 4.12 -7.12
C LYS A 72 -4.07 2.78 -6.52
N MET A 73 -4.11 2.67 -5.19
CA MET A 73 -4.59 1.47 -4.50
C MET A 73 -6.03 1.16 -4.85
N GLN A 74 -6.91 2.16 -4.87
CA GLN A 74 -8.30 1.97 -5.29
C GLN A 74 -8.39 1.51 -6.75
N GLY A 75 -7.56 2.06 -7.65
CA GLY A 75 -7.48 1.61 -9.03
C GLY A 75 -7.08 0.14 -9.17
N LEU A 76 -6.13 -0.33 -8.34
CA LEU A 76 -5.73 -1.74 -8.30
C LEU A 76 -6.84 -2.65 -7.78
N ILE A 77 -7.57 -2.22 -6.74
CA ILE A 77 -8.73 -2.96 -6.21
C ILE A 77 -9.80 -3.09 -7.28
N ASN A 78 -10.18 -1.98 -7.94
CA ASN A 78 -11.19 -2.00 -8.99
C ASN A 78 -10.78 -2.95 -10.12
N HIS A 79 -9.52 -2.88 -10.56
CA HIS A 79 -9.01 -3.77 -11.58
C HIS A 79 -9.06 -5.24 -11.15
N PHE A 80 -8.71 -5.55 -9.90
CA PHE A 80 -8.85 -6.91 -9.36
C PHE A 80 -10.31 -7.37 -9.40
N GLU A 81 -11.24 -6.55 -8.90
CA GLU A 81 -12.66 -6.92 -8.81
C GLU A 81 -13.32 -7.12 -10.18
N GLU A 82 -12.94 -6.32 -11.18
CA GLU A 82 -13.40 -6.45 -12.56
C GLU A 82 -12.92 -7.74 -13.23
N ASN A 83 -11.73 -8.24 -12.89
CA ASN A 83 -11.10 -9.35 -13.60
C ASN A 83 -11.15 -10.69 -12.86
N ILE A 84 -11.17 -10.67 -11.53
CA ILE A 84 -11.09 -11.87 -10.68
C ILE A 84 -12.39 -12.09 -9.91
N GLY A 85 -13.04 -11.00 -9.49
CA GLY A 85 -14.31 -11.03 -8.77
C GLY A 85 -14.31 -10.13 -7.55
N ALA A 86 -15.53 -9.78 -7.09
CA ALA A 86 -15.74 -8.84 -6.00
C ALA A 86 -15.06 -9.29 -4.69
N ILE A 87 -14.44 -8.35 -4.00
CA ILE A 87 -13.86 -8.56 -2.68
C ILE A 87 -14.98 -8.33 -1.67
N PRO A 88 -15.40 -9.36 -0.91
CA PRO A 88 -16.46 -9.19 0.07
C PRO A 88 -15.97 -8.28 1.21
N THR A 89 -16.70 -7.19 1.45
CA THR A 89 -16.43 -6.27 2.57
C THR A 89 -16.97 -6.79 3.91
N GLU A 90 -17.90 -7.74 3.86
CA GLU A 90 -18.43 -8.43 5.03
C GLU A 90 -17.75 -9.79 5.21
N LEU A 91 -17.21 -10.02 6.41
CA LEU A 91 -16.79 -11.36 6.81
C LEU A 91 -18.04 -12.23 6.92
N LYS A 92 -18.13 -13.32 6.14
CA LYS A 92 -19.16 -14.34 6.35
C LYS A 92 -19.02 -14.86 7.78
N LYS A 93 -19.98 -14.53 8.65
CA LYS A 93 -20.08 -15.15 9.97
C LYS A 93 -20.22 -16.66 9.75
N LYS A 94 -19.27 -17.42 10.28
CA LYS A 94 -19.35 -18.88 10.36
C LYS A 94 -20.31 -19.29 11.46
#